data_AF-A0A949PPW5-F1
#
_entry.id   AF-A0A949PPW5-F1
#
_cell.length_a   1.000
_cell.length_b   1.000
_cell.length_c   1.000
_cell.angle_alpha   90.00
_cell.angle_beta   90.00
_cell.angle_gamma   90.00
#
_symmetry.space_group_name_H-M   'P 1'
#
loop_
_entity.id
_entity.type
_entity.pdbx_description
1 polymer ?
#
loop_
_entity_poly.entity_id
_entity_poly.type
_entity_poly.pdbx_seq_one_letter_code
_entity_poly.pdbx_strand_id
1 'polypeptide(L)'
;GFCGGGGTPLFSASEVDVEVAWLSPQSEYRPTEYLQAWVQFWFDDELRLHAAQQLQTRRLQRLPAAWNTRALREAGFAVDQARLQALVQQFTPRIANAPDVTALLTDEAQLTKALFKLAVDAVGYGEFTRAKRGTGTDAANRFLDHGNYLAYGLGATATWVLGLPHGLAVLHGKTRRGGLVFDAADLVKDAAILPQAFLAAMRGDDEQQFRRQCIEALTHSESLDFMIDTLKEIALQTARLAKQSPQEGRA
;
A
#
# COMPACT_ATOMS: atom_id res chain seq x y z
N GLY A 1 10.16 -12.94 8.19
CA GLY A 1 10.30 -13.37 6.78
C GLY A 1 11.71 -13.08 6.29
N PHE A 2 12.06 -13.54 5.10
CA PHE A 2 13.33 -13.24 4.41
C PHE A 2 13.05 -12.33 3.21
N CYS A 3 13.88 -11.31 2.99
CA CYS A 3 13.86 -10.46 1.79
C CYS A 3 15.25 -10.46 1.12
N GLY A 4 15.34 -10.04 -0.14
CA GLY A 4 16.64 -9.78 -0.75
C GLY A 4 17.34 -8.56 -0.12
N GLY A 5 18.61 -8.36 -0.47
CA GLY A 5 19.43 -7.26 0.03
C GLY A 5 19.33 -6.00 -0.83
N GLY A 6 19.40 -4.81 -0.22
CA GLY A 6 19.53 -3.54 -0.96
C GLY A 6 18.36 -3.18 -1.86
N GLY A 7 17.13 -3.60 -1.52
CA GLY A 7 15.93 -3.27 -2.31
C GLY A 7 15.65 -4.24 -3.47
N THR A 8 16.39 -5.36 -3.54
CA THR A 8 16.23 -6.37 -4.58
C THR A 8 15.35 -7.55 -4.13
N PRO A 9 14.55 -8.15 -5.01
CA PRO A 9 13.73 -9.33 -4.68
C PRO A 9 14.57 -10.53 -4.19
N LEU A 10 13.98 -11.40 -3.36
CA LEU A 10 14.64 -12.56 -2.75
C LEU A 10 15.04 -13.65 -3.78
N PHE A 11 14.24 -13.83 -4.83
CA PHE A 11 14.53 -14.73 -5.95
C PHE A 11 13.98 -14.13 -7.25
N SER A 12 14.77 -14.13 -8.34
CA SER A 12 14.29 -13.82 -9.69
C SER A 12 14.84 -14.82 -10.71
N ALA A 13 13.99 -15.78 -11.12
CA ALA A 13 14.24 -16.67 -12.26
C ALA A 13 12.97 -16.96 -13.08
N SER A 14 11.85 -16.30 -12.75
CA SER A 14 10.54 -16.42 -13.41
C SER A 14 9.90 -15.04 -13.60
N GLU A 15 8.77 -14.96 -14.30
CA GLU A 15 8.04 -13.69 -14.57
C GLU A 15 7.47 -13.02 -13.30
N VAL A 16 7.41 -13.74 -12.17
CA VAL A 16 6.85 -13.26 -10.91
C VAL A 16 7.99 -13.01 -9.91
N ASP A 17 8.21 -11.74 -9.58
CA ASP A 17 9.20 -11.31 -8.59
C ASP A 17 8.70 -11.64 -7.16
N VAL A 18 9.53 -12.32 -6.36
CA VAL A 18 9.26 -12.62 -4.94
C VAL A 18 10.05 -11.65 -4.07
N GLU A 19 9.39 -10.60 -3.59
CA GLU A 19 10.03 -9.58 -2.72
C GLU A 19 10.40 -10.14 -1.35
N VAL A 20 9.46 -10.84 -0.69
CA VAL A 20 9.62 -11.37 0.66
C VAL A 20 9.02 -12.76 0.78
N ALA A 21 9.77 -13.69 1.38
CA ALA A 21 9.25 -14.98 1.84
C ALA A 21 8.81 -14.86 3.30
N TRP A 22 7.50 -14.99 3.54
CA TRP A 22 6.92 -14.86 4.88
C TRP A 22 6.93 -16.21 5.63
N LEU A 23 7.37 -16.16 6.88
CA LEU A 23 7.21 -17.26 7.85
C LEU A 23 6.27 -16.75 8.93
N SER A 24 5.03 -17.20 8.89
CA SER A 24 3.98 -16.77 9.81
C SER A 24 3.85 -17.81 10.94
N PRO A 25 3.77 -17.40 12.22
CA PRO A 25 3.55 -18.34 13.31
C PRO A 25 2.27 -19.15 13.10
N GLN A 26 2.36 -20.47 13.32
CA GLN A 26 1.24 -21.42 13.10
C GLN A 26 0.62 -21.93 14.42
N SER A 27 1.28 -21.67 15.55
CA SER A 27 0.86 -22.20 16.87
C SER A 27 -0.02 -21.23 17.67
N GLU A 28 -0.33 -20.07 17.11
CA GLU A 28 -1.20 -19.08 17.75
C GLU A 28 -2.54 -18.98 16.99
N TYR A 29 -3.64 -19.34 17.66
CA TYR A 29 -4.98 -19.26 17.08
C TYR A 29 -5.38 -17.83 16.74
N ARG A 30 -6.03 -17.65 15.60
CA ARG A 30 -6.47 -16.35 15.08
C ARG A 30 -8.00 -16.27 15.03
N PRO A 31 -8.57 -15.05 15.15
CA PRO A 31 -10.01 -14.87 14.93
C PRO A 31 -10.37 -15.33 13.53
N THR A 32 -11.41 -16.15 13.42
CA THR A 32 -11.82 -16.77 12.13
C THR A 32 -12.86 -15.93 11.39
N GLU A 33 -13.50 -14.98 12.07
CA GLU A 33 -14.60 -14.15 11.53
C GLU A 33 -14.19 -13.35 10.29
N TYR A 34 -12.98 -12.78 10.26
CA TYR A 34 -12.50 -11.99 9.11
C TYR A 34 -12.14 -12.89 7.94
N LEU A 35 -11.52 -14.05 8.19
CA LEU A 35 -11.25 -15.04 7.15
C LEU A 35 -12.56 -15.53 6.52
N GLN A 36 -13.53 -15.90 7.35
CA GLN A 36 -14.84 -16.36 6.90
C GLN A 36 -15.56 -15.29 6.07
N ALA A 37 -15.50 -14.02 6.51
CA ALA A 37 -16.04 -12.90 5.74
C ALA A 37 -15.28 -12.70 4.41
N TRP A 38 -13.96 -12.79 4.41
CA TRP A 38 -13.14 -12.62 3.21
C TRP A 38 -13.50 -13.65 2.14
N VAL A 39 -13.54 -14.93 2.50
CA VAL A 39 -13.83 -16.01 1.54
C VAL A 39 -15.29 -16.02 1.05
N GLN A 40 -16.22 -15.34 1.72
CA GLN A 40 -17.61 -15.19 1.25
C GLN A 40 -17.70 -14.37 -0.03
N PHE A 41 -16.84 -13.37 -0.20
CA PHE A 41 -16.86 -12.50 -1.37
C PHE A 41 -15.69 -12.73 -2.32
N TRP A 42 -14.56 -13.27 -1.85
CA TRP A 42 -13.32 -13.26 -2.61
C TRP A 42 -13.42 -13.96 -3.97
N PHE A 43 -14.29 -14.95 -4.14
CA PHE A 43 -14.45 -15.68 -5.41
C PHE A 43 -15.35 -14.97 -6.43
N ASP A 44 -16.03 -13.90 -6.02
CA ASP A 44 -16.85 -13.05 -6.89
C ASP A 44 -16.01 -11.86 -7.39
N ASP A 45 -15.88 -11.70 -8.70
CA ASP A 45 -15.01 -10.69 -9.30
C ASP A 45 -15.53 -9.25 -9.07
N GLU A 46 -16.84 -9.04 -9.04
CA GLU A 46 -17.43 -7.72 -8.79
C GLU A 46 -17.22 -7.30 -7.33
N LEU A 47 -17.43 -8.23 -6.40
CA LEU A 47 -17.18 -7.98 -4.98
C LEU A 47 -15.68 -7.83 -4.67
N ARG A 48 -14.82 -8.56 -5.38
CA ARG A 48 -13.36 -8.39 -5.27
C ARG A 48 -12.93 -7.01 -5.79
N LEU A 49 -13.50 -6.55 -6.90
CA LEU A 49 -13.29 -5.18 -7.41
C LEU A 49 -13.77 -4.14 -6.40
N HIS A 50 -14.96 -4.33 -5.82
CA HIS A 50 -15.50 -3.44 -4.80
C HIS A 50 -14.56 -3.31 -3.58
N ALA A 51 -14.01 -4.43 -3.10
CA ALA A 51 -13.02 -4.43 -2.03
C ALA A 51 -11.72 -3.68 -2.43
N ALA A 52 -11.25 -3.83 -3.67
CA ALA A 52 -10.10 -3.10 -4.18
C ALA A 52 -10.34 -1.58 -4.27
N GLN A 53 -11.55 -1.17 -4.70
CA GLN A 53 -11.95 0.23 -4.74
C GLN A 53 -11.99 0.85 -3.34
N GLN A 54 -12.51 0.12 -2.33
CA GLN A 54 -12.49 0.58 -0.95
C GLN A 54 -11.06 0.79 -0.43
N LEU A 55 -10.15 -0.15 -0.73
CA LEU A 55 -8.74 -0.04 -0.35
C LEU A 55 -8.09 1.20 -0.96
N GLN A 56 -8.23 1.41 -2.27
CA GLN A 56 -7.68 2.58 -2.95
C GLN A 56 -8.33 3.89 -2.47
N THR A 57 -9.61 3.86 -2.12
CA THR A 57 -10.30 5.00 -1.51
C THR A 57 -9.69 5.35 -0.16
N ARG A 58 -9.42 4.36 0.71
CA ARG A 58 -8.79 4.57 2.02
C ARG A 58 -7.35 5.06 1.90
N ARG A 59 -6.57 4.52 0.94
CA ARG A 59 -5.25 5.05 0.59
C ARG A 59 -5.32 6.52 0.21
N LEU A 60 -6.21 6.89 -0.71
CA LEU A 60 -6.36 8.27 -1.20
C LEU A 60 -6.77 9.23 -0.08
N GLN A 61 -7.74 8.83 0.75
CA GLN A 61 -8.24 9.62 1.88
C GLN A 61 -7.20 9.86 2.97
N ARG A 62 -6.20 8.99 3.12
CA ARG A 62 -5.13 9.15 4.11
C ARG A 62 -4.16 10.29 3.77
N LEU A 63 -3.96 10.59 2.48
CA LEU A 63 -2.90 11.49 2.01
C LEU A 63 -3.00 12.91 2.57
N PRO A 64 -4.15 13.62 2.54
CA PRO A 64 -4.22 15.01 3.00
C PRO A 64 -3.82 15.19 4.46
N ALA A 65 -4.25 14.27 5.33
CA ALA A 65 -3.89 14.31 6.75
C ALA A 65 -2.41 13.97 6.96
N ALA A 66 -1.92 12.92 6.30
CA ALA A 66 -0.54 12.47 6.46
C ALA A 66 0.48 13.50 6.00
N TRP A 67 0.23 14.16 4.87
CA TRP A 67 1.17 15.11 4.26
C TRP A 67 1.04 16.54 4.80
N ASN A 68 0.02 16.83 5.62
CA ASN A 68 -0.19 18.14 6.25
C ASN A 68 0.18 18.15 7.75
N THR A 69 1.01 17.21 8.20
CA THR A 69 1.48 17.20 9.58
C THR A 69 2.51 18.31 9.82
N ARG A 70 2.53 18.84 11.05
CA ARG A 70 3.52 19.84 11.45
C ARG A 70 4.95 19.29 11.33
N ALA A 71 5.16 18.04 11.74
CA ALA A 71 6.46 17.37 11.68
C ALA A 71 7.03 17.31 10.25
N LEU A 72 6.23 16.96 9.24
CA LEU A 72 6.69 16.95 7.85
C LEU A 72 7.04 18.35 7.33
N ARG A 73 6.24 19.37 7.67
CA ARG A 73 6.54 20.75 7.28
C ARG A 73 7.85 21.24 7.90
N GLU A 74 8.06 20.99 9.19
CA GLU A 74 9.29 21.36 9.90
C GLU A 74 10.51 20.58 9.39
N ALA A 75 10.31 19.34 8.91
CA ALA A 75 11.37 18.55 8.28
C ALA A 75 11.73 19.00 6.86
N GLY A 76 11.00 19.98 6.27
CA GLY A 76 11.27 20.52 4.94
C GLY A 76 10.40 19.95 3.81
N PHE A 77 9.34 19.20 4.12
CA PHE A 77 8.40 18.70 3.12
C PHE A 77 7.28 19.72 2.88
N ALA A 78 7.56 20.72 2.03
CA ALA A 78 6.66 21.84 1.75
C ALA A 78 5.71 21.51 0.60
N VAL A 79 4.77 20.58 0.81
CA VAL A 79 3.85 20.17 -0.25
C VAL A 79 2.80 21.23 -0.57
N ASP A 80 2.51 21.38 -1.86
CA ASP A 80 1.37 22.15 -2.35
C ASP A 80 0.04 21.45 -2.02
N GLN A 81 -0.62 21.93 -0.97
CA GLN A 81 -1.87 21.39 -0.47
C GLN A 81 -3.03 21.52 -1.48
N ALA A 82 -3.03 22.57 -2.31
CA ALA A 82 -4.06 22.78 -3.31
C ALA A 82 -3.93 21.74 -4.43
N ARG A 83 -2.70 21.47 -4.89
CA ARG A 83 -2.45 20.40 -5.87
C ARG A 83 -2.76 19.02 -5.29
N LEU A 84 -2.42 18.75 -4.03
CA LEU A 84 -2.76 17.48 -3.37
C LEU A 84 -4.28 17.28 -3.29
N GLN A 85 -5.03 18.30 -2.87
CA GLN A 85 -6.49 18.26 -2.83
C GLN A 85 -7.11 18.07 -4.23
N ALA A 86 -6.56 18.74 -5.25
CA ALA A 86 -7.00 18.56 -6.62
C ALA A 86 -6.82 17.11 -7.10
N LEU A 87 -5.71 16.45 -6.75
CA LEU A 87 -5.51 15.02 -7.05
C LEU A 87 -6.54 14.15 -6.32
N VAL A 88 -6.81 14.40 -5.04
CA VAL A 88 -7.82 13.65 -4.28
C VAL A 88 -9.20 13.78 -4.94
N GLN A 89 -9.59 15.00 -5.30
CA GLN A 89 -10.86 15.26 -5.98
C GLN A 89 -10.92 14.61 -7.36
N GLN A 90 -9.81 14.60 -8.11
CA GLN A 90 -9.73 13.97 -9.42
C GLN A 90 -9.84 12.44 -9.35
N PHE A 91 -9.15 11.80 -8.40
CA PHE A 91 -9.04 10.34 -8.36
C PHE A 91 -10.17 9.66 -7.57
N THR A 92 -10.86 10.38 -6.66
CA THR A 92 -12.01 9.83 -5.93
C THR A 92 -13.09 9.25 -6.86
N PRO A 93 -13.64 10.01 -7.84
CA PRO A 93 -14.65 9.45 -8.76
C PRO A 93 -14.06 8.42 -9.73
N ARG A 94 -12.77 8.48 -10.05
CA ARG A 94 -12.12 7.49 -10.92
C ARG A 94 -12.03 6.13 -10.25
N ILE A 95 -11.60 6.09 -8.99
CA ILE A 95 -11.57 4.87 -8.16
C ILE A 95 -12.99 4.31 -7.99
N ALA A 96 -13.94 5.17 -7.62
CA ALA A 96 -15.32 4.74 -7.35
C ALA A 96 -16.02 4.13 -8.58
N ASN A 97 -15.68 4.60 -9.78
CA ASN A 97 -16.31 4.17 -11.03
C ASN A 97 -15.38 3.31 -11.90
N ALA A 98 -14.27 2.80 -11.37
CA ALA A 98 -13.37 1.94 -12.12
C ALA A 98 -14.12 0.67 -12.55
N PRO A 99 -14.24 0.37 -13.86
CA PRO A 99 -15.06 -0.73 -14.34
C PRO A 99 -14.46 -2.11 -14.07
N ASP A 100 -13.15 -2.17 -13.86
CA ASP A 100 -12.41 -3.39 -13.59
C ASP A 100 -11.10 -3.12 -12.85
N VAL A 101 -10.43 -4.20 -12.44
CA VAL A 101 -9.14 -4.16 -11.72
C VAL A 101 -8.03 -3.55 -12.59
N THR A 102 -8.08 -3.69 -13.91
CA THR A 102 -7.05 -3.16 -14.82
C THR A 102 -7.13 -1.64 -14.92
N ALA A 103 -8.34 -1.09 -15.00
CA ALA A 103 -8.58 0.35 -14.92
C ALA A 103 -8.12 0.90 -13.58
N LEU A 104 -8.43 0.20 -12.48
CA LEU A 104 -8.01 0.62 -11.14
C LEU A 104 -6.48 0.62 -10.97
N LEU A 105 -5.76 -0.39 -11.47
CA LEU A 105 -4.29 -0.41 -11.52
C LEU A 105 -3.70 0.72 -12.39
N THR A 106 -4.40 1.08 -13.47
CA THR A 106 -3.99 2.18 -14.35
C THR A 106 -4.12 3.52 -13.63
N ASP A 107 -5.23 3.73 -12.93
CA ASP A 107 -5.47 4.93 -12.12
C ASP A 107 -4.47 5.03 -10.96
N GLU A 108 -4.19 3.92 -10.27
CA GLU A 108 -3.16 3.83 -9.25
C GLU A 108 -1.78 4.28 -9.79
N ALA A 109 -1.36 3.78 -10.95
CA ALA A 109 -0.08 4.13 -11.54
C ALA A 109 0.01 5.63 -11.88
N GLN A 110 -1.09 6.21 -12.38
CA GLN A 110 -1.18 7.64 -12.68
C GLN A 110 -1.14 8.49 -11.40
N LEU A 111 -1.88 8.11 -10.37
CA LEU A 111 -1.88 8.77 -9.07
C LEU A 111 -0.47 8.73 -8.45
N THR A 112 0.15 7.54 -8.39
CA THR A 112 1.49 7.35 -7.82
C THR A 112 2.53 8.22 -8.52
N LYS A 113 2.47 8.30 -9.87
CA LYS A 113 3.34 9.19 -10.65
C LYS A 113 3.14 10.67 -10.30
N ALA A 114 1.89 11.11 -10.13
CA ALA A 114 1.57 12.47 -9.72
C ALA A 114 2.05 12.78 -8.28
N LEU A 115 1.93 11.82 -7.36
CA LEU A 115 2.42 11.95 -5.98
C LEU A 115 3.94 12.03 -5.92
N PHE A 116 4.67 11.24 -6.73
CA PHE A 116 6.12 11.40 -6.84
C PHE A 116 6.48 12.81 -7.31
N LYS A 117 5.79 13.33 -8.34
CA LYS A 117 6.04 14.70 -8.81
C LYS A 117 5.77 15.73 -7.71
N LEU A 118 4.70 15.58 -6.92
CA LEU A 118 4.44 16.47 -5.79
C LEU A 118 5.52 16.42 -4.72
N ALA A 119 6.00 15.23 -4.35
CA ALA A 119 7.04 15.11 -3.33
C ALA A 119 8.40 15.64 -3.79
N VAL A 120 8.74 15.42 -5.07
CA VAL A 120 9.91 16.02 -5.72
C VAL A 120 9.86 17.54 -5.65
N ASP A 121 8.71 18.13 -5.99
CA ASP A 121 8.50 19.58 -5.93
C ASP A 121 8.55 20.07 -4.48
N ALA A 122 7.98 19.32 -3.53
CA ALA A 122 7.88 19.69 -2.11
C ALA A 122 9.24 19.80 -1.40
N VAL A 123 10.26 19.06 -1.87
CA VAL A 123 11.61 19.10 -1.32
C VAL A 123 12.64 19.73 -2.26
N GLY A 124 12.24 20.12 -3.48
CA GLY A 124 13.15 20.67 -4.48
C GLY A 124 14.17 19.66 -5.02
N TYR A 125 13.80 18.39 -5.18
CA TYR A 125 14.73 17.31 -5.57
C TYR A 125 15.27 17.44 -7.01
N GLY A 126 14.57 18.14 -7.90
CA GLY A 126 14.92 18.28 -9.31
C GLY A 126 14.18 17.30 -10.21
N GLU A 127 14.88 16.63 -11.12
CA GLU A 127 14.29 15.59 -11.98
C GLU A 127 14.29 14.24 -11.29
N PHE A 128 13.18 13.52 -11.38
CA PHE A 128 13.04 12.18 -10.80
C PHE A 128 12.28 11.26 -11.74
N THR A 129 12.81 10.07 -11.94
CA THR A 129 12.12 8.97 -12.60
C THR A 129 12.19 7.73 -11.71
N ARG A 130 11.02 7.14 -11.40
CA ARG A 130 10.97 5.92 -10.59
C ARG A 130 11.58 4.76 -11.35
N ALA A 131 12.67 4.20 -10.84
CA ALA A 131 13.24 2.95 -11.31
C ALA A 131 12.44 1.77 -10.74
N LYS A 132 12.28 0.71 -11.53
CA LYS A 132 11.62 -0.53 -11.10
C LYS A 132 12.69 -1.57 -10.73
N ARG A 133 12.31 -2.58 -9.95
CA ARG A 133 13.15 -3.75 -9.61
C ARG A 133 14.50 -3.40 -8.95
N GLY A 134 14.55 -2.36 -8.12
CA GLY A 134 15.78 -1.98 -7.41
C GLY A 134 16.93 -1.52 -8.32
N THR A 135 16.66 -1.17 -9.58
CA THR A 135 17.69 -0.75 -10.55
C THR A 135 18.09 0.72 -10.42
N GLY A 136 17.39 1.49 -9.59
CA GLY A 136 17.66 2.90 -9.38
C GLY A 136 18.92 3.11 -8.55
N THR A 137 19.84 3.92 -9.06
CA THR A 137 21.10 4.23 -8.38
C THR A 137 21.04 5.51 -7.54
N ASP A 138 20.05 6.39 -7.80
CA ASP A 138 19.85 7.61 -7.02
C ASP A 138 19.24 7.30 -5.64
N ALA A 139 19.51 8.19 -4.68
CA ALA A 139 19.16 7.99 -3.28
C ALA A 139 17.65 7.84 -3.07
N ALA A 140 16.81 8.64 -3.75
CA ALA A 140 15.36 8.56 -3.60
C ALA A 140 14.81 7.19 -4.04
N ASN A 141 15.27 6.65 -5.17
CA ASN A 141 14.85 5.30 -5.61
C ASN A 141 15.24 4.22 -4.60
N ARG A 142 16.47 4.24 -4.08
CA ARG A 142 16.94 3.28 -3.07
C ARG A 142 16.12 3.36 -1.77
N PHE A 143 15.81 4.55 -1.29
CA PHE A 143 14.98 4.72 -0.09
C PHE A 143 13.54 4.30 -0.30
N LEU A 144 12.94 4.61 -1.46
CA LEU A 144 11.61 4.12 -1.81
C LEU A 144 11.57 2.59 -1.80
N ASP A 145 12.58 1.92 -2.38
CA ASP A 145 12.67 0.45 -2.36
C ASP A 145 12.82 -0.07 -0.92
N HIS A 146 13.75 0.47 -0.14
CA HIS A 146 13.96 0.07 1.25
C HIS A 146 12.70 0.26 2.11
N GLY A 147 12.05 1.42 1.99
CA GLY A 147 10.87 1.76 2.78
C GLY A 147 9.65 0.92 2.43
N ASN A 148 9.54 0.46 1.17
CA ASN A 148 8.49 -0.47 0.76
C ASN A 148 8.55 -1.79 1.55
N TYR A 149 9.74 -2.32 1.86
CA TYR A 149 9.86 -3.53 2.68
C TYR A 149 9.36 -3.34 4.10
N LEU A 150 9.50 -2.13 4.67
CA LEU A 150 8.92 -1.82 5.98
C LEU A 150 7.39 -1.86 5.91
N ALA A 151 6.81 -1.25 4.88
CA ALA A 151 5.36 -1.28 4.67
C ALA A 151 4.84 -2.70 4.38
N TYR A 152 5.58 -3.52 3.62
CA TYR A 152 5.24 -4.93 3.39
C TYR A 152 5.27 -5.73 4.71
N GLY A 153 6.22 -5.45 5.60
CA GLY A 153 6.27 -6.05 6.94
C GLY A 153 5.03 -5.74 7.77
N LEU A 154 4.55 -4.49 7.76
CA LEU A 154 3.31 -4.11 8.41
C LEU A 154 2.09 -4.77 7.75
N GLY A 155 2.01 -4.80 6.42
CA GLY A 155 0.92 -5.45 5.69
C GLY A 155 0.82 -6.96 5.97
N ALA A 156 1.97 -7.64 6.03
CA ALA A 156 2.04 -9.04 6.42
C ALA A 156 1.60 -9.26 7.88
N THR A 157 1.96 -8.33 8.78
CA THR A 157 1.51 -8.37 10.18
C THR A 157 0.00 -8.19 10.28
N ALA A 158 -0.56 -7.19 9.60
CA ALA A 158 -1.99 -6.90 9.62
C ALA A 158 -2.83 -8.08 9.11
N THR A 159 -2.44 -8.64 7.95
CA THR A 159 -3.13 -9.80 7.36
C THR A 159 -2.99 -11.05 8.25
N TRP A 160 -1.82 -11.30 8.83
CA TRP A 160 -1.62 -12.42 9.75
C TRP A 160 -2.45 -12.31 11.04
N VAL A 161 -2.50 -11.12 11.67
CA VAL A 161 -3.30 -10.89 12.89
C VAL A 161 -4.78 -11.20 12.65
N LEU A 162 -5.29 -10.86 11.47
CA LEU A 162 -6.67 -11.12 11.07
C LEU A 162 -6.93 -12.53 10.51
N GLY A 163 -5.90 -13.37 10.44
CA GLY A 163 -6.01 -14.72 9.87
C GLY A 163 -6.28 -14.72 8.35
N LEU A 164 -5.94 -13.65 7.63
CA LEU A 164 -6.12 -13.52 6.19
C LEU A 164 -4.91 -14.10 5.44
N PRO A 165 -5.07 -15.16 4.62
CA PRO A 165 -3.99 -15.67 3.80
C PRO A 165 -3.50 -14.61 2.81
N HIS A 166 -2.18 -14.43 2.73
CA HIS A 166 -1.56 -13.41 1.86
C HIS A 166 -1.94 -13.57 0.38
N GLY A 167 -2.35 -14.76 -0.05
CA GLY A 167 -2.78 -15.04 -1.42
C GLY A 167 -4.15 -14.48 -1.80
N LEU A 168 -4.99 -14.08 -0.85
CA LEU A 168 -6.35 -13.58 -1.10
C LEU A 168 -6.36 -12.09 -1.43
N ALA A 169 -5.53 -11.70 -2.40
CA ALA A 169 -5.42 -10.33 -2.89
C ALA A 169 -6.70 -9.86 -3.58
N VAL A 170 -6.99 -8.57 -3.48
CA VAL A 170 -8.12 -7.93 -4.16
C VAL A 170 -7.68 -7.09 -5.36
N LEU A 171 -6.43 -6.60 -5.35
CA LEU A 171 -5.87 -5.79 -6.44
C LEU A 171 -4.62 -6.44 -7.07
N HIS A 172 -3.62 -6.79 -6.27
CA HIS A 172 -2.32 -7.29 -6.78
C HIS A 172 -2.22 -8.81 -6.97
N GLY A 173 -3.34 -9.52 -7.13
CA GLY A 173 -3.37 -10.99 -7.13
C GLY A 173 -2.75 -11.67 -8.37
N LYS A 174 -2.76 -11.01 -9.54
CA LYS A 174 -2.22 -11.57 -10.79
C LYS A 174 -0.73 -11.31 -10.99
N THR A 175 -0.16 -10.35 -10.26
CA THR A 175 1.19 -9.83 -10.51
C THR A 175 2.17 -10.15 -9.39
N ARG A 176 1.69 -10.56 -8.20
CA ARG A 176 2.54 -10.82 -7.03
C ARG A 176 2.05 -12.02 -6.22
N ARG A 177 2.98 -12.93 -5.88
CA ARG A 177 2.72 -13.95 -4.87
C ARG A 177 2.56 -13.27 -3.50
N GLY A 178 1.47 -13.56 -2.80
CA GLY A 178 1.15 -12.87 -1.54
C GLY A 178 0.58 -11.46 -1.75
N GLY A 179 -0.16 -11.25 -2.85
CA GLY A 179 -0.73 -9.96 -3.27
C GLY A 179 -1.43 -9.15 -2.17
N LEU A 180 -2.10 -9.79 -1.20
CA LEU A 180 -2.81 -9.08 -0.14
C LEU A 180 -1.88 -8.29 0.78
N VAL A 181 -0.62 -8.72 0.92
CA VAL A 181 0.41 -7.96 1.66
C VAL A 181 0.72 -6.64 0.96
N PHE A 182 0.75 -6.65 -0.37
CA PHE A 182 1.00 -5.46 -1.18
C PHE A 182 -0.20 -4.53 -1.16
N ASP A 183 -1.40 -5.10 -1.33
CA ASP A 183 -2.68 -4.39 -1.17
C ASP A 183 -2.71 -3.66 0.18
N ALA A 184 -2.44 -4.35 1.29
CA ALA A 184 -2.43 -3.75 2.62
C ALA A 184 -1.33 -2.68 2.78
N ALA A 185 -0.13 -2.90 2.22
CA ALA A 185 0.97 -1.94 2.30
C ALA A 185 0.68 -0.63 1.54
N ASP A 186 -0.06 -0.69 0.43
CA ASP A 186 -0.38 0.50 -0.37
C ASP A 186 -1.25 1.51 0.40
N LEU A 187 -1.96 1.07 1.44
CA LEU A 187 -2.69 1.96 2.37
C LEU A 187 -1.79 3.02 3.01
N VAL A 188 -0.49 2.77 3.16
CA VAL A 188 0.41 3.67 3.89
C VAL A 188 1.67 4.08 3.12
N LYS A 189 2.06 3.35 2.05
CA LYS A 189 3.32 3.61 1.33
C LYS A 189 3.44 5.06 0.87
N ASP A 190 2.45 5.57 0.16
CA ASP A 190 2.50 6.95 -0.33
C ASP A 190 2.33 7.98 0.79
N ALA A 191 1.57 7.64 1.83
CA ALA A 191 1.31 8.54 2.95
C ALA A 191 2.52 8.72 3.86
N ALA A 192 3.28 7.65 4.12
CA ALA A 192 4.34 7.62 5.12
C ALA A 192 5.74 7.42 4.53
N ILE A 193 5.93 6.48 3.59
CA ILE A 193 7.27 6.15 3.07
C ILE A 193 7.75 7.19 2.07
N LEU A 194 6.86 7.61 1.16
CA LEU A 194 7.21 8.48 0.05
C LEU A 194 7.79 9.84 0.51
N PRO A 195 7.19 10.60 1.45
CA PRO A 195 7.80 11.83 1.95
C PRO A 195 9.16 11.60 2.59
N GLN A 196 9.29 10.55 3.39
CA GLN A 196 10.53 10.24 4.12
C GLN A 196 11.68 9.89 3.16
N ALA A 197 11.39 9.21 2.04
CA ALA A 197 12.39 8.85 1.06
C ALA A 197 13.03 10.09 0.40
N PHE A 198 12.21 11.08 0.03
CA PHE A 198 12.69 12.32 -0.58
C PHE A 198 13.38 13.24 0.45
N LEU A 199 12.86 13.32 1.67
CA LEU A 199 13.50 14.05 2.76
C LEU A 199 14.89 13.47 3.09
N ALA A 200 14.99 12.15 3.21
CA ALA A 200 16.25 11.46 3.47
C ALA A 200 17.25 11.66 2.33
N ALA A 201 16.79 11.60 1.09
CA ALA A 201 17.63 11.87 -0.08
C ALA A 201 18.18 13.30 -0.08
N MET A 202 17.35 14.31 0.25
CA MET A 202 17.79 15.71 0.33
C MET A 202 18.76 15.99 1.48
N ARG A 203 18.65 15.27 2.60
CA ARG A 203 19.58 15.40 3.74
C ARG A 203 20.87 14.61 3.58
N GLY A 204 20.95 13.70 2.61
CA GLY A 204 22.07 12.77 2.48
C GLY A 204 22.11 11.74 3.62
N ASP A 205 20.94 11.35 4.13
CA ASP A 205 20.83 10.36 5.20
C ASP A 205 21.39 8.99 4.73
N ASP A 206 21.81 8.15 5.67
CA ASP A 206 22.09 6.73 5.42
C ASP A 206 20.82 5.85 5.54
N GLU A 207 20.94 4.57 5.16
CA GLU A 207 19.80 3.63 5.22
C GLU A 207 19.26 3.42 6.64
N GLN A 208 20.11 3.49 7.68
CA GLN A 208 19.68 3.29 9.05
C GLN A 208 18.89 4.51 9.57
N GLN A 209 19.35 5.72 9.23
CA GLN A 209 18.67 6.97 9.52
C GLN A 209 17.30 7.01 8.84
N PHE A 210 17.25 6.71 7.53
CA PHE A 210 16.00 6.61 6.79
C PHE A 210 15.04 5.58 7.40
N ARG A 211 15.54 4.38 7.73
CA ARG A 211 14.74 3.33 8.36
C ARG A 211 14.14 3.76 9.70
N ARG A 212 14.92 4.43 10.56
CA ARG A 212 14.43 4.95 11.85
C ARG A 212 13.30 5.95 11.64
N GLN A 213 13.46 6.90 10.73
CA GLN A 213 12.42 7.89 10.43
C GLN A 213 11.14 7.28 9.85
N CYS A 214 11.27 6.25 8.99
CA CYS A 214 10.10 5.52 8.51
C CYS A 214 9.37 4.82 9.66
N ILE A 215 10.09 4.17 10.57
CA ILE A 215 9.47 3.50 11.73
C ILE A 215 8.76 4.52 12.60
N GLU A 216 9.39 5.64 12.93
CA GLU A 216 8.77 6.73 13.69
C GLU A 216 7.51 7.26 13.01
N ALA A 217 7.55 7.53 11.70
CA ALA A 217 6.40 8.00 10.94
C ALA A 217 5.25 6.96 10.91
N LEU A 218 5.56 5.68 10.74
CA LEU A 218 4.57 4.59 10.75
C LEU A 218 3.94 4.40 12.14
N THR A 219 4.74 4.51 13.21
CA THR A 219 4.25 4.42 14.60
C THR A 219 3.39 5.62 14.96
N HIS A 220 3.85 6.86 14.70
CA HIS A 220 3.09 8.07 15.04
C HIS A 220 1.78 8.20 14.28
N SER A 221 1.68 7.61 13.09
CA SER A 221 0.46 7.62 12.28
C SER A 221 -0.41 6.39 12.50
N GLU A 222 -0.10 5.55 13.50
CA GLU A 222 -0.83 4.32 13.83
C GLU A 222 -1.07 3.45 12.59
N SER A 223 -0.04 3.33 11.74
CA SER A 223 -0.18 2.75 10.41
C SER A 223 -0.59 1.27 10.43
N LEU A 224 -0.16 0.51 11.44
CA LEU A 224 -0.56 -0.90 11.59
C LEU A 224 -2.04 -1.01 11.97
N ASP A 225 -2.51 -0.21 12.93
CA ASP A 225 -3.92 -0.20 13.35
C ASP A 225 -4.81 0.23 12.19
N PHE A 226 -4.41 1.26 11.44
CA PHE A 226 -5.12 1.68 10.24
C PHE A 226 -5.24 0.55 9.19
N MET A 227 -4.17 -0.21 8.94
CA MET A 227 -4.23 -1.36 8.02
C MET A 227 -5.19 -2.43 8.55
N ILE A 228 -5.08 -2.77 9.83
CA ILE A 228 -5.92 -3.79 10.46
C ILE A 228 -7.39 -3.38 10.38
N ASP A 229 -7.75 -2.17 10.81
CA ASP A 229 -9.14 -1.73 10.86
C ASP A 229 -9.72 -1.55 9.46
N THR A 230 -8.93 -1.06 8.49
CA THR A 230 -9.36 -1.00 7.09
C THR A 230 -9.67 -2.40 6.54
N LEU A 231 -8.82 -3.39 6.79
CA LEU A 231 -9.06 -4.76 6.33
C LEU A 231 -10.29 -5.37 7.02
N LYS A 232 -10.49 -5.14 8.33
CA LYS A 232 -11.71 -5.57 9.03
C LYS A 232 -12.97 -4.97 8.40
N GLU A 233 -12.97 -3.65 8.16
CA GLU A 233 -14.10 -2.94 7.55
C GLU A 233 -14.44 -3.52 6.17
N ILE A 234 -13.44 -3.64 5.29
CA ILE A 234 -13.61 -4.20 3.94
C ILE A 234 -14.15 -5.63 4.01
N ALA A 235 -13.60 -6.47 4.90
CA ALA A 235 -14.02 -7.86 5.06
C ALA A 235 -15.52 -7.94 5.40
N LEU A 236 -15.94 -7.22 6.44
CA LEU A 236 -17.29 -7.30 6.98
C LEU A 236 -18.31 -6.61 6.08
N GLN A 237 -17.98 -5.47 5.47
CA GLN A 237 -18.90 -4.74 4.59
C GLN A 237 -19.13 -5.49 3.29
N THR A 238 -18.07 -5.99 2.65
CA THR A 238 -18.18 -6.71 1.37
C THR A 238 -18.87 -8.06 1.55
N ALA A 239 -18.61 -8.76 2.65
CA ALA A 239 -19.33 -10.00 2.97
C ALA A 239 -20.83 -9.78 3.20
N ARG A 240 -21.25 -8.63 3.73
CA ARG A 240 -22.69 -8.30 3.85
C ARG A 240 -23.34 -8.12 2.48
N LEU A 241 -22.65 -7.50 1.52
CA LEU A 241 -23.13 -7.37 0.15
C LEU A 241 -23.28 -8.75 -0.52
N ALA A 242 -22.31 -9.65 -0.32
CA ALA A 242 -22.37 -11.02 -0.82
C ALA A 242 -23.62 -11.80 -0.34
N LYS A 243 -24.12 -11.49 0.87
CA LYS A 243 -25.33 -12.11 1.43
C LYS A 243 -26.63 -11.49 0.92
N GLN A 244 -26.57 -10.27 0.40
CA GLN A 244 -27.74 -9.53 -0.09
C GLN A 244 -27.97 -9.74 -1.59
N SER A 245 -26.93 -10.10 -2.35
CA SER A 245 -27.08 -10.56 -3.72
C SER A 245 -27.89 -11.87 -3.75
N PRO A 246 -29.01 -11.95 -4.51
CA PRO A 246 -29.75 -13.19 -4.67
C PRO A 246 -28.80 -14.26 -5.20
N GLN A 247 -28.76 -15.43 -4.55
CA GLN A 247 -28.07 -16.60 -5.10
C GLN A 247 -28.84 -17.11 -6.32
N GLU A 248 -28.70 -16.46 -7.47
CA GLU A 248 -29.06 -17.07 -8.74
C GLU A 248 -28.04 -18.16 -9.05
N GLY A 249 -28.45 -19.43 -8.88
CA GLY A 249 -27.80 -20.56 -9.54
C GLY A 249 -26.71 -21.30 -8.75
N ARG A 250 -26.98 -21.75 -7.52
CA ARG A 250 -26.32 -22.97 -7.00
C ARG A 250 -27.29 -24.14 -7.11
N ALA A 251 -27.27 -24.79 -8.29
CA ALA A 251 -27.74 -26.14 -8.50
C ALA A 251 -26.54 -27.10 -8.44
#